data_AF-A0A942USZ4-F1
#
_entry.id   AF-A0A942USZ4-F1
#
_cell.length_a   1.000
_cell.length_b   1.000
_cell.length_c   1.000
_cell.angle_alpha   90.00
_cell.angle_beta   90.00
_cell.angle_gamma   90.00
#
_symmetry.space_group_name_H-M   'P 1'
#
loop_
_entity.id
_entity.type
_entity.pdbx_description
1 polymer ?
#
loop_
_entity_poly.entity_id
_entity_poly.type
_entity_poly.pdbx_seq_one_letter_code
_entity_poly.pdbx_strand_id
1 'polypeptide(L)'
;MKKRKNINDVVNETIEQYGKVRVICKLQDRIDEVGLNLRELSLLTGIRYASLNELKNGKKVTLNLQHLLAVMIALKIQSFDELFELQFDEDDAIERFEADAQIYKDTGIPDIDLKRIESNAERLERTAELKQKQKH
;
A
#
# COMPACT_ATOMS: atom_id res chain seq x y z
N MET A 1 -2.70 19.02 -3.72
CA MET A 1 -3.29 18.08 -2.74
C MET A 1 -2.69 18.34 -1.36
N LYS A 2 -3.37 17.97 -0.26
CA LYS A 2 -2.81 18.15 1.09
C LYS A 2 -1.76 17.05 1.33
N LYS A 3 -0.47 17.42 1.42
CA LYS A 3 0.63 16.47 1.70
C LYS A 3 0.27 15.54 2.87
N ARG A 4 0.58 14.25 2.75
CA ARG A 4 0.40 13.30 3.87
C ARG A 4 1.36 13.72 4.98
N LYS A 5 0.81 13.98 6.16
CA LYS A 5 1.59 14.44 7.33
C LYS A 5 2.51 13.32 7.81
N ASN A 6 3.72 13.67 8.25
CA ASN A 6 4.71 12.77 8.86
C ASN A 6 5.29 11.69 7.92
N ILE A 7 5.35 11.97 6.61
CA ILE A 7 6.03 11.12 5.63
C ILE A 7 6.95 12.01 4.80
N ASN A 8 8.12 11.50 4.38
CA ASN A 8 9.08 12.27 3.59
C ASN A 8 8.52 12.64 2.20
N ASP A 9 9.13 13.64 1.58
CA ASP A 9 8.67 14.16 0.29
C ASP A 9 8.79 13.13 -0.83
N VAL A 10 9.85 12.30 -0.82
CA VAL A 10 10.04 11.23 -1.82
C VAL A 10 8.86 10.26 -1.84
N VAL A 11 8.35 9.84 -0.68
CA VAL A 11 7.19 8.95 -0.60
C VAL A 11 5.93 9.66 -1.07
N ASN A 12 5.72 10.93 -0.71
CA ASN A 12 4.57 11.69 -1.17
C ASN A 12 4.56 11.82 -2.71
N GLU A 13 5.69 12.22 -3.29
CA GLU A 13 5.85 12.37 -4.75
C GLU A 13 5.68 11.05 -5.49
N THR A 14 6.18 9.94 -4.92
CA THR A 14 6.00 8.60 -5.49
C THR A 14 4.52 8.24 -5.60
N ILE A 15 3.72 8.55 -4.56
CA ILE A 15 2.28 8.25 -4.58
C ILE A 15 1.53 9.22 -5.49
N GLU A 16 1.96 10.48 -5.58
CA GLU A 16 1.33 11.52 -6.39
C GLU A 16 1.63 11.38 -7.90
N GLN A 17 2.55 10.50 -8.32
CA GLN A 17 2.87 10.24 -9.73
C GLN A 17 1.66 9.87 -10.57
N TYR A 18 0.71 9.12 -9.99
CA TYR A 18 -0.52 8.70 -10.65
C TYR A 18 -1.75 9.46 -10.11
N GLY A 19 -1.53 10.70 -9.66
CA GLY A 19 -2.59 11.54 -9.13
C GLY A 19 -3.05 11.09 -7.74
N LYS A 20 -4.36 11.00 -7.54
CA LYS A 20 -4.95 10.63 -6.24
C LYS A 20 -5.17 9.12 -6.14
N VAL A 21 -4.15 8.45 -5.59
CA VAL A 21 -4.16 7.02 -5.26
C VAL A 21 -4.46 6.79 -3.77
N ARG A 22 -5.30 5.80 -3.46
CA ARG A 22 -5.58 5.34 -2.09
C ARG A 22 -5.70 3.82 -2.01
N VAL A 23 -5.54 3.30 -0.81
CA VAL A 23 -5.89 1.90 -0.49
C VAL A 23 -7.34 1.87 0.02
N ILE A 24 -8.16 1.01 -0.57
CA ILE A 24 -9.50 0.66 -0.10
C ILE A 24 -9.41 -0.60 0.75
N CYS A 25 -10.09 -0.62 1.90
CA CYS A 25 -10.17 -1.77 2.78
C CYS A 25 -11.56 -2.44 2.63
N LYS A 26 -11.56 -3.71 2.23
CA LYS A 26 -12.75 -4.55 2.02
C LYS A 26 -13.14 -5.36 3.26
N LEU A 27 -12.64 -4.97 4.43
CA LEU A 27 -12.83 -5.73 5.67
C LEU A 27 -14.31 -5.91 6.04
N GLN A 28 -15.15 -4.90 5.79
CA GLN A 28 -16.59 -5.00 6.08
C GLN A 28 -17.23 -6.11 5.24
N ASP A 29 -16.99 -6.08 3.93
CA ASP A 29 -17.56 -7.06 3.00
C ASP A 29 -17.13 -8.49 3.38
N ARG A 30 -15.86 -8.68 3.75
CA ARG A 30 -15.34 -9.99 4.18
C ARG A 30 -15.90 -10.47 5.52
N ILE A 31 -16.21 -9.55 6.43
CA ILE A 31 -16.88 -9.88 7.69
C ILE A 31 -18.32 -10.35 7.42
N ASP A 32 -19.01 -9.65 6.52
CA ASP A 32 -20.41 -9.93 6.20
C ASP A 32 -20.56 -11.26 5.43
N GLU A 33 -19.63 -11.58 4.52
CA GLU A 33 -19.60 -12.86 3.78
C GLU A 33 -19.54 -14.10 4.67
N VAL A 34 -18.85 -14.02 5.81
CA VAL A 34 -18.74 -15.12 6.78
C VAL A 34 -19.80 -15.05 7.89
N GLY A 35 -20.74 -14.11 7.80
CA GLY A 35 -21.84 -13.94 8.76
C GLY A 35 -21.39 -13.45 10.14
N LEU A 36 -20.27 -12.73 10.22
CA LEU A 36 -19.79 -12.11 11.46
C LEU A 36 -20.16 -10.62 11.51
N ASN A 37 -20.01 -10.03 12.68
CA ASN A 37 -19.89 -8.58 12.84
C ASN A 37 -18.50 -8.18 13.38
N LEU A 38 -18.20 -6.88 13.32
CA LEU A 38 -16.89 -6.35 13.72
C LEU A 38 -16.53 -6.63 15.20
N ARG A 39 -17.54 -6.74 16.07
CA ARG A 39 -17.34 -7.07 17.50
C ARG A 39 -17.00 -8.55 17.67
N GLU A 40 -17.63 -9.44 16.92
CA GLU A 40 -17.29 -10.86 16.91
C GLU A 40 -15.90 -11.09 16.35
N LEU A 41 -15.52 -10.41 15.26
CA LEU A 41 -14.15 -10.46 14.75
C LEU A 41 -13.14 -9.98 15.81
N SER A 42 -13.47 -8.92 16.56
CA SER A 42 -12.65 -8.43 17.67
C SER A 42 -12.41 -9.50 18.74
N LEU A 43 -13.47 -10.23 19.13
CA LEU A 43 -13.38 -11.31 20.11
C LEU A 43 -12.63 -12.53 19.55
N LEU A 44 -12.85 -12.87 18.28
CA LEU A 44 -12.23 -14.01 17.60
C LEU A 44 -10.72 -13.83 17.41
N THR A 45 -10.28 -12.61 17.13
CA THR A 45 -8.87 -12.30 16.82
C THR A 45 -8.10 -11.74 18.02
N GLY A 46 -8.79 -11.34 19.09
CA GLY A 46 -8.20 -10.59 20.20
C GLY A 46 -7.81 -9.15 19.86
N ILE A 47 -8.07 -8.69 18.63
CA ILE A 47 -7.75 -7.33 18.22
C ILE A 47 -8.82 -6.38 18.77
N ARG A 48 -8.41 -5.25 19.33
CA ARG A 48 -9.34 -4.25 19.85
C ARG A 48 -10.32 -3.77 18.77
N TYR A 49 -11.60 -3.72 19.11
CA TYR A 49 -12.67 -3.22 18.23
C TYR A 49 -12.32 -1.87 17.61
N ALA A 50 -11.80 -0.91 18.39
CA ALA A 50 -11.40 0.40 17.87
C ALA A 50 -10.34 0.30 16.76
N SER A 51 -9.37 -0.60 16.90
CA SER A 51 -8.33 -0.82 15.89
C SER A 51 -8.87 -1.47 14.62
N LEU A 52 -9.82 -2.41 14.74
CA LEU A 52 -10.52 -2.98 13.58
C LEU A 52 -11.42 -1.94 12.90
N ASN A 53 -12.07 -1.06 13.67
CA ASN A 53 -12.91 0.00 13.15
C ASN A 53 -12.10 1.08 12.41
N GLU A 54 -10.91 1.44 12.90
CA GLU A 54 -9.98 2.31 12.17
C GLU A 54 -9.51 1.68 10.86
N LEU A 55 -9.18 0.38 10.90
CA LEU A 55 -8.77 -0.39 9.73
C LEU A 55 -9.86 -0.41 8.67
N LYS A 56 -11.07 -0.82 9.06
CA LYS A 56 -12.25 -0.87 8.19
C LYS A 56 -12.50 0.46 7.47
N ASN A 57 -12.37 1.57 8.18
CA ASN A 57 -12.64 2.89 7.62
C ASN A 57 -11.46 3.52 6.86
N GLY A 58 -10.36 2.78 6.65
CA GLY A 58 -9.16 3.29 5.97
C GLY A 58 -8.46 4.44 6.70
N LYS A 59 -8.75 4.65 7.99
CA LYS A 59 -8.18 5.74 8.81
C LYS A 59 -6.85 5.36 9.44
N LYS A 60 -6.51 4.07 9.40
CA LYS A 60 -5.28 3.55 9.99
C LYS A 60 -4.09 3.85 9.09
N VAL A 61 -3.14 4.62 9.60
CA VAL A 61 -1.91 5.00 8.86
C VAL A 61 -0.89 3.86 8.81
N THR A 62 -0.91 2.96 9.82
CA THR A 62 0.04 1.85 9.93
C THR A 62 -0.71 0.54 10.13
N LEU A 63 -0.35 -0.47 9.34
CA LEU A 63 -0.86 -1.83 9.49
C LEU A 63 0.14 -2.67 10.30
N ASN A 64 -0.37 -3.39 11.31
CA ASN A 64 0.42 -4.39 12.03
C ASN A 64 0.22 -5.75 11.34
N LEU A 65 1.31 -6.37 10.88
CA LEU A 65 1.25 -7.63 10.15
C LEU A 65 0.66 -8.79 10.96
N GLN A 66 0.94 -8.86 12.26
CA GLN A 66 0.38 -9.91 13.14
C GLN A 66 -1.14 -9.77 13.27
N HIS A 67 -1.64 -8.54 13.39
CA HIS A 67 -3.08 -8.29 13.37
C HIS A 67 -3.70 -8.64 12.01
N LEU A 68 -3.01 -8.32 10.91
CA LEU A 68 -3.49 -8.64 9.58
C LEU A 68 -3.57 -10.17 9.36
N LEU A 69 -2.53 -10.91 9.76
CA LEU A 69 -2.54 -12.37 9.71
C LEU A 69 -3.67 -12.97 10.55
N ALA A 70 -3.91 -12.46 11.76
CA ALA A 70 -5.02 -12.91 12.60
C ALA A 70 -6.39 -12.68 11.93
N VAL A 71 -6.59 -11.51 11.30
CA VAL A 71 -7.80 -11.22 10.52
C VAL A 71 -7.94 -12.16 9.33
N MET A 72 -6.87 -12.36 8.55
CA MET A 72 -6.90 -13.25 7.37
C MET A 72 -7.23 -14.70 7.75
N ILE A 73 -6.60 -15.23 8.81
CA ILE A 73 -6.85 -16.59 9.30
C ILE A 73 -8.28 -16.74 9.85
N ALA A 74 -8.79 -15.73 10.54
CA ALA A 74 -10.15 -15.72 11.08
C ALA A 74 -11.20 -15.72 9.95
N LEU A 75 -10.96 -14.95 8.88
CA LEU A 75 -11.87 -14.80 7.74
C LEU A 75 -11.59 -15.77 6.59
N LYS A 76 -10.63 -16.68 6.73
CA LYS A 76 -10.21 -17.66 5.69
C LYS A 76 -9.75 -17.03 4.37
N ILE A 77 -9.12 -15.87 4.48
CA ILE A 77 -8.57 -15.11 3.36
C ILE A 77 -7.15 -15.62 3.06
N GLN A 78 -6.87 -15.93 1.79
CA GLN A 78 -5.57 -16.45 1.37
C GLN A 78 -4.69 -15.35 0.80
N SER A 79 -5.28 -14.31 0.21
CA SER A 79 -4.56 -13.26 -0.48
C SER A 79 -4.93 -11.87 0.02
N PHE A 80 -3.95 -10.95 0.02
CA PHE A 80 -4.14 -9.59 0.54
C PHE A 80 -5.11 -8.75 -0.30
N ASP A 81 -5.23 -9.03 -1.59
CA ASP A 81 -6.15 -8.36 -2.52
C ASP A 81 -7.64 -8.59 -2.19
N GLU A 82 -7.94 -9.68 -1.47
CA GLU A 82 -9.27 -9.93 -0.91
C GLU A 82 -9.63 -8.91 0.19
N LEU A 83 -8.63 -8.32 0.86
CA LEU A 83 -8.79 -7.31 1.91
C LEU A 83 -8.49 -5.88 1.45
N PHE A 84 -7.61 -5.70 0.48
CA PHE A 84 -7.11 -4.40 0.08
C PHE A 84 -7.08 -4.23 -1.42
N GLU A 85 -7.40 -3.03 -1.89
CA GLU A 85 -7.35 -2.68 -3.30
C GLU A 85 -6.72 -1.30 -3.47
N LEU A 86 -5.91 -1.12 -4.51
CA LEU A 86 -5.46 0.19 -4.93
C LEU A 86 -6.52 0.83 -5.82
N GLN A 87 -6.98 2.02 -5.43
CA GLN A 87 -7.91 2.80 -6.22
C GLN A 87 -7.27 4.11 -6.68
N PHE A 88 -7.36 4.35 -7.98
CA PHE A 88 -6.95 5.57 -8.65
C PHE A 88 -8.20 6.41 -8.92
N ASP A 89 -8.13 7.73 -8.66
CA ASP A 89 -9.25 8.65 -8.92
C ASP A 89 -9.24 9.25 -10.33
N GLU A 90 -8.15 9.11 -11.06
CA GLU A 90 -8.02 9.59 -12.43
C GLU A 90 -8.26 8.44 -13.40
N ASP A 91 -9.11 8.66 -14.40
CA ASP A 91 -9.55 7.61 -15.34
C ASP A 91 -8.38 7.00 -16.11
N ASP A 92 -7.42 7.82 -16.52
CA ASP A 92 -6.24 7.38 -17.29
C ASP A 92 -5.07 6.94 -16.40
N ALA A 93 -5.15 7.09 -15.07
CA ALA A 93 -4.07 6.70 -14.17
C ALA A 93 -3.84 5.19 -14.13
N ILE A 94 -4.91 4.40 -14.27
CA ILE A 94 -4.80 2.93 -14.34
C ILE A 94 -4.07 2.53 -15.62
N GLU A 95 -4.47 3.07 -16.78
CA GLU A 95 -3.84 2.78 -18.06
C GLU A 95 -2.34 3.17 -18.05
N ARG A 96 -1.99 4.33 -17.51
CA ARG A 96 -0.59 4.77 -17.34
C ARG A 96 0.18 3.83 -16.41
N PHE A 97 -0.41 3.46 -15.26
CA PHE A 97 0.22 2.55 -14.31
C PHE A 97 0.47 1.16 -14.93
N GLU A 98 -0.50 0.63 -15.66
CA GLU A 98 -0.38 -0.66 -16.34
C GLU A 98 0.66 -0.63 -17.46
N ALA A 99 0.71 0.45 -18.24
CA ALA A 99 1.73 0.65 -19.26
C ALA A 99 3.14 0.68 -18.64
N ASP A 100 3.35 1.46 -17.58
CA ASP A 100 4.63 1.51 -16.85
C ASP A 100 4.98 0.14 -16.25
N ALA A 101 4.00 -0.55 -15.65
CA ALA A 101 4.18 -1.89 -15.10
C ALA A 101 4.58 -2.92 -16.17
N GLN A 102 4.04 -2.78 -17.38
CA GLN A 102 4.39 -3.64 -18.51
C GLN A 102 5.80 -3.36 -19.01
N ILE A 103 6.19 -2.08 -19.13
CA ILE A 103 7.57 -1.69 -19.46
C ILE A 103 8.57 -2.29 -18.45
N TYR A 104 8.27 -2.26 -17.16
CA TYR A 104 9.10 -2.88 -16.13
C TYR A 104 9.28 -4.39 -16.32
N LYS A 105 8.21 -5.10 -16.73
CA LYS A 105 8.27 -6.55 -16.99
C LYS A 105 9.09 -6.87 -18.22
N ASP A 106 8.96 -6.05 -19.27
CA ASP A 106 9.55 -6.34 -20.58
C ASP A 106 11.02 -5.90 -20.66
N THR A 107 11.34 -4.76 -20.05
CA THR A 107 12.65 -4.10 -20.22
C THR A 107 13.41 -3.85 -18.92
N GLY A 108 12.79 -4.14 -17.76
CA GLY A 108 13.33 -3.74 -16.47
C GLY A 108 13.09 -2.26 -16.17
N ILE A 109 13.83 -1.71 -15.19
CA ILE A 109 13.64 -0.32 -14.76
C ILE A 109 14.12 0.66 -15.84
N PRO A 110 13.26 1.57 -16.35
CA PRO A 110 13.65 2.57 -17.33
C PRO A 110 14.72 3.55 -16.81
N ASP A 111 15.52 4.10 -17.72
CA ASP A 111 16.56 5.10 -17.40
C ASP A 111 16.03 6.31 -16.62
N ILE A 112 14.80 6.74 -16.90
CA ILE A 112 14.16 7.86 -16.19
C ILE A 112 13.99 7.54 -14.70
N ASP A 113 13.64 6.31 -14.36
CA ASP A 113 13.49 5.87 -12.97
C ASP A 113 14.83 5.59 -12.30
N LEU A 114 15.83 5.14 -13.05
CA LEU A 114 17.21 5.04 -12.55
C LEU A 114 17.74 6.42 -12.12
N LYS A 115 17.56 7.45 -12.97
CA LYS A 115 17.91 8.83 -12.63
C LYS A 115 17.11 9.35 -11.44
N ARG A 116 15.84 8.96 -11.33
CA ARG A 116 14.99 9.31 -10.18
C ARG A 116 15.50 8.67 -8.89
N ILE A 117 16.00 7.43 -8.93
CA ILE A 117 16.64 6.78 -7.78
C ILE A 117 17.87 7.56 -7.33
N GLU A 118 18.74 7.99 -8.26
CA GLU A 118 19.93 8.79 -7.95
C GLU A 118 19.57 10.12 -7.30
N SER A 119 18.65 10.87 -7.91
CA SER A 119 18.17 12.14 -7.36
C SER A 119 17.54 11.98 -5.98
N ASN A 120 16.74 10.93 -5.77
CA ASN A 120 16.14 10.65 -4.46
C ASN A 120 17.20 10.25 -3.42
N ALA A 121 18.25 9.53 -3.81
CA ALA A 121 19.35 9.18 -2.91
C ALA A 121 20.12 10.44 -2.46
N GLU A 122 20.35 11.41 -3.34
CA GLU A 122 20.93 12.70 -2.98
C GLU A 122 20.03 13.47 -2.01
N ARG A 123 18.74 13.59 -2.33
CA ARG A 123 17.75 14.30 -1.51
C ARG A 123 17.55 13.68 -0.13
N LEU A 124 17.78 12.37 -0.01
CA LEU A 124 17.69 11.63 1.25
C LEU A 124 19.04 11.51 1.98
N GLU A 125 20.13 12.05 1.42
CA GLU A 125 21.50 11.91 1.94
C GLU A 125 21.97 10.44 2.04
N ARG A 126 21.49 9.58 1.12
CA ARG A 126 21.71 8.12 1.08
C ARG A 126 22.55 7.67 -0.12
N THR A 127 23.35 8.55 -0.71
CA THR A 127 24.17 8.26 -1.91
C THR A 127 25.14 7.09 -1.74
N ALA A 128 25.57 6.80 -0.50
CA ALA A 128 26.41 5.63 -0.18
C ALA A 128 25.75 4.29 -0.53
N GLU A 129 24.43 4.20 -0.51
CA GLU A 129 23.67 2.98 -0.81
C GLU A 129 23.70 2.62 -2.31
N LEU A 130 23.86 3.62 -3.19
CA LEU A 130 23.95 3.41 -4.64
C LEU A 130 25.19 2.58 -5.03
N LYS A 131 26.30 2.76 -4.30
CA LYS A 131 27.59 2.09 -4.59
C LYS A 131 27.58 0.59 -4.30
N GLN A 132 26.64 0.10 -3.48
CA GLN A 132 26.53 -1.32 -3.15
C GLN A 132 25.92 -2.14 -4.29
N LYS A 133 25.14 -1.51 -5.18
CA LYS A 133 24.46 -2.17 -6.31
C LYS A 133 25.39 -2.63 -7.43
N GLN A 134 26.60 -2.06 -7.55
CA GLN A 134 27.56 -2.34 -8.63
C GLN A 134 28.52 -3.51 -8.33
N LYS A 135 28.35 -4.23 -7.21
CA LYS A 135 29.27 -5.29 -6.76
C LYS A 135 28.76 -6.74 -6.94
N HIS A 136 27.67 -6.94 -7.66
CA HIS A 136 27.12 -8.27 -7.94
C HIS A 136 26.97 -8.53 -9.43
#